data_AF-A0A2J8RG32-F1
#
_entry.id   AF-A0A2J8RG32-F1
#
_cell.length_a   1.000
_cell.length_b   1.000
_cell.length_c   1.000
_cell.angle_alpha   90.00
_cell.angle_beta   90.00
_cell.angle_gamma   90.00
#
_symmetry.space_group_name_H-M   'P 1'
#
loop_
_entity.id
_entity.type
_entity.pdbx_description
1 polymer ?
#
loop_
_entity_poly.entity_id
_entity_poly.type
_entity_poly.pdbx_seq_one_letter_code
_entity_poly.pdbx_strand_id
1 'polypeptide(L)'
;GQGVKKNRRLALELMKKAASKGLHQAVNGLGWYYHKFKKNYAKAAKYWLKAEEMGNPDASYNLGVLHLDGIFPGVPGRNQTLAGEYFHKAAQGGHMEGTLWCSLYYITGNLETFPRDPEKAVVWAKHVAEKNGYLGHVIRKGLNAYLEGSWHEALLYHVLAAETGIEVSQTNLAHICEERPDLARRYLGVNCVWRYYNFSVFQIDAPSFAYLKMGDLYYYGHQNQSQDLELSVQMYAQAALDGDSQGFFNLALLIEEGTVIPHHILDFLEIDSTLHSNNISILQELYERCWSHSNEESFSPCSLAWLYLHLRLLWGAILHSALIYFLGTFLLSILIAWTVQYFQSVSEFCPVCLKTQCQSPWQHEVFPFISVKQSDVERSPFKTIPGLPRHCHIHCKSSCDSSCRCL
;
A
#
# COMPACT_ATOMS: atom_id res chain seq x y z
N GLY A 1 35.98 -30.97 -3.60
CA GLY A 1 35.54 -30.12 -2.48
C GLY A 1 34.14 -30.55 -2.12
N GLN A 2 33.19 -29.62 -2.12
CA GLN A 2 31.77 -29.97 -2.18
C GLN A 2 31.49 -30.65 -3.54
N GLY A 3 30.82 -31.80 -3.53
CA GLY A 3 30.43 -32.54 -4.75
C GLY A 3 31.55 -33.19 -5.59
N VAL A 4 32.85 -32.98 -5.30
CA VAL A 4 33.97 -33.55 -6.07
C VAL A 4 35.15 -33.97 -5.18
N LYS A 5 36.11 -34.75 -5.69
CA LYS A 5 37.33 -35.12 -4.93
C LYS A 5 38.11 -33.88 -4.48
N LYS A 6 38.69 -33.91 -3.27
CA LYS A 6 39.47 -32.78 -2.73
C LYS A 6 40.81 -32.66 -3.47
N ASN A 7 41.12 -31.47 -4.02
CA ASN A 7 42.42 -31.15 -4.61
C ASN A 7 42.85 -29.74 -4.19
N ARG A 8 43.78 -29.65 -3.23
CA ARG A 8 44.22 -28.37 -2.63
C ARG A 8 45.10 -27.55 -3.57
N ARG A 9 45.93 -28.19 -4.38
CA ARG A 9 46.82 -27.51 -5.33
C ARG A 9 46.01 -26.80 -6.40
N LEU A 10 45.09 -27.53 -7.03
CA LEU A 10 44.18 -26.98 -8.02
C LEU A 10 43.33 -25.86 -7.42
N ALA A 11 42.83 -26.02 -6.19
CA ALA A 11 42.07 -24.98 -5.51
C ALA A 11 42.89 -23.69 -5.32
N LEU A 12 44.16 -23.79 -4.91
CA LEU A 12 45.03 -22.62 -4.77
C LEU A 12 45.32 -21.95 -6.12
N GLU A 13 45.58 -22.73 -7.16
CA GLU A 13 45.82 -22.21 -8.53
C GLU A 13 44.59 -21.46 -9.05
N LEU A 14 43.40 -22.04 -8.90
CA LEU A 14 42.14 -21.39 -9.29
C LEU A 14 41.85 -20.14 -8.45
N MET A 15 42.12 -20.18 -7.14
CA MET A 15 41.93 -19.04 -6.25
C MET A 15 42.87 -17.88 -6.59
N LYS A 16 44.14 -18.16 -6.95
CA LYS A 16 45.06 -17.13 -7.47
C LYS A 16 44.55 -16.53 -8.78
N LYS A 17 44.04 -17.36 -9.70
CA LYS A 17 43.48 -16.90 -10.96
C LYS A 17 42.26 -16.01 -10.75
N ALA A 18 41.36 -16.37 -9.83
CA ALA A 18 40.21 -15.55 -9.47
C ALA A 18 40.63 -14.22 -8.80
N ALA A 19 41.61 -14.26 -7.89
CA ALA A 19 42.16 -13.06 -7.26
C ALA A 19 42.81 -12.12 -8.28
N SER A 20 43.52 -12.64 -9.29
CA SER A 20 44.07 -11.82 -10.38
C SER A 20 43.01 -11.18 -11.27
N LYS A 21 41.77 -11.68 -11.25
CA LYS A 21 40.62 -11.11 -11.95
C LYS A 21 39.82 -10.11 -11.10
N GLY A 22 40.29 -9.77 -9.90
CA GLY A 22 39.62 -8.79 -9.05
C GLY A 22 38.46 -9.36 -8.21
N LEU A 23 38.34 -10.67 -8.05
CA LEU A 23 37.34 -11.24 -7.14
C LEU A 23 37.82 -11.09 -5.68
N HIS A 24 37.20 -10.18 -4.94
CA HIS A 24 37.52 -9.89 -3.54
C HIS A 24 37.38 -11.12 -2.63
N GLN A 25 36.41 -12.01 -2.89
CA GLN A 25 36.26 -13.29 -2.17
C GLN A 25 37.49 -14.19 -2.35
N ALA A 26 38.09 -14.19 -3.54
CA ALA A 26 39.29 -14.99 -3.81
C ALA A 26 40.53 -14.38 -3.15
N VAL A 27 40.62 -13.05 -3.07
CA VAL A 27 41.67 -12.34 -2.31
C VAL A 27 41.55 -12.68 -0.82
N ASN A 28 40.35 -12.64 -0.24
CA ASN A 28 40.08 -13.08 1.13
C ASN A 28 40.47 -14.56 1.34
N GLY A 29 40.11 -15.44 0.40
CA GLY A 29 40.47 -16.86 0.43
C GLY A 29 41.97 -17.12 0.41
N LEU A 30 42.76 -16.28 -0.29
CA LEU A 30 44.23 -16.32 -0.20
C LEU A 30 44.71 -15.97 1.20
N GLY A 31 44.13 -14.96 1.85
CA GLY A 31 44.39 -14.63 3.25
C GLY A 31 44.16 -15.82 4.16
N TRP A 32 43.00 -16.48 4.03
CA TRP A 32 42.66 -17.68 4.78
C TRP A 32 43.64 -18.84 4.53
N TYR A 33 44.08 -19.04 3.29
CA TYR A 33 45.07 -20.06 2.97
C TYR A 33 46.41 -19.82 3.70
N TYR A 34 46.92 -18.58 3.70
CA TYR A 34 48.17 -18.26 4.39
C TYR A 34 48.02 -18.35 5.91
N HIS A 35 46.88 -17.93 6.45
CA HIS A 35 46.55 -18.08 7.86
C HIS A 35 46.50 -19.55 8.30
N LYS A 36 45.66 -20.37 7.65
CA LYS A 36 45.36 -21.73 8.10
C LYS A 36 46.47 -22.73 7.79
N PHE A 37 47.00 -22.72 6.56
CA PHE A 37 47.93 -23.77 6.08
C PHE A 37 49.40 -23.38 6.14
N LYS A 38 49.71 -22.10 5.97
CA LYS A 38 51.11 -21.61 6.03
C LYS A 38 51.46 -20.96 7.35
N LYS A 39 50.48 -20.70 8.22
CA LYS A 39 50.67 -20.02 9.51
C LYS A 39 51.45 -18.72 9.37
N ASN A 40 51.26 -18.03 8.24
CA ASN A 40 51.92 -16.77 7.94
C ASN A 40 50.90 -15.64 8.09
N TYR A 41 50.79 -15.14 9.32
CA TYR A 41 49.85 -14.10 9.71
C TYR A 41 50.12 -12.77 9.00
N ALA A 42 51.39 -12.40 8.81
CA ALA A 42 51.75 -11.19 8.07
C ALA A 42 51.23 -11.21 6.63
N LYS A 43 51.39 -12.34 5.94
CA LYS A 43 50.89 -12.50 4.58
C LYS A 43 49.37 -12.61 4.53
N ALA A 44 48.76 -13.25 5.52
CA ALA A 44 47.30 -13.31 5.64
C ALA A 44 46.69 -11.92 5.80
N ALA A 45 47.20 -11.13 6.75
CA ALA A 45 46.78 -9.75 7.00
C ALA A 45 46.91 -8.90 5.72
N LYS A 46 48.01 -9.02 4.97
CA LYS A 46 48.18 -8.29 3.70
C LYS A 46 47.09 -8.63 2.66
N TYR A 47 46.70 -9.90 2.54
CA TYR A 47 45.61 -10.27 1.63
C TYR A 47 44.25 -9.81 2.15
N TRP A 48 44.01 -9.89 3.46
CA TRP A 48 42.74 -9.44 4.04
C TRP A 48 42.58 -7.92 4.00
N LEU A 49 43.63 -7.13 4.26
CA LEU A 49 43.60 -5.68 4.04
C LEU A 49 43.22 -5.35 2.60
N LYS A 50 43.88 -5.99 1.63
CA LYS A 50 43.52 -5.81 0.21
C LYS A 50 42.07 -6.22 -0.10
N ALA A 51 41.57 -7.28 0.51
CA ALA A 51 40.20 -7.71 0.29
C ALA A 51 39.17 -6.77 0.96
N GLU A 52 39.50 -6.19 2.11
CA GLU A 52 38.70 -5.17 2.80
C GLU A 52 38.64 -3.87 1.99
N GLU A 53 39.76 -3.42 1.42
CA GLU A 53 39.80 -2.29 0.48
C GLU A 53 38.89 -2.50 -0.76
N MET A 54 38.64 -3.76 -1.11
CA MET A 54 37.73 -4.16 -2.19
C MET A 54 36.28 -4.41 -1.70
N GLY A 55 35.98 -4.10 -0.44
CA GLY A 55 34.65 -4.25 0.16
C GLY A 55 34.27 -5.68 0.57
N ASN A 56 35.24 -6.58 0.84
CA ASN A 56 34.93 -7.92 1.33
C ASN A 56 34.67 -7.91 2.86
N PRO A 57 33.44 -8.22 3.32
CA PRO A 57 33.09 -8.19 4.73
C PRO A 57 33.74 -9.33 5.55
N ASP A 58 33.97 -10.49 4.93
CA ASP A 58 34.69 -11.60 5.58
C ASP A 58 36.14 -11.21 5.91
N ALA A 59 36.77 -10.41 5.07
CA ALA A 59 38.13 -9.93 5.28
C ALA A 59 38.18 -8.95 6.46
N SER A 60 37.23 -8.02 6.56
CA SER A 60 37.07 -7.15 7.74
C SER A 60 36.92 -7.99 9.02
N TYR A 61 36.06 -9.02 8.99
CA TYR A 61 35.92 -9.93 10.13
C TYR A 61 37.25 -10.62 10.49
N ASN A 62 37.95 -11.18 9.50
CA ASN A 62 39.23 -11.85 9.72
C ASN A 62 40.30 -10.90 10.30
N LEU A 63 40.33 -9.64 9.87
CA LEU A 63 41.22 -8.62 10.45
C LEU A 63 40.85 -8.31 11.91
N GLY A 64 39.56 -8.21 12.22
CA GLY A 64 39.07 -8.05 13.58
C GLY A 64 39.51 -9.19 14.49
N VAL A 65 39.44 -10.44 14.01
CA VAL A 65 39.94 -11.62 14.74
C VAL A 65 41.45 -11.52 14.99
N LEU A 66 42.26 -11.08 14.02
CA LEU A 66 43.71 -10.92 14.24
C LEU A 66 44.03 -9.91 15.35
N HIS A 67 43.26 -8.81 15.45
CA HIS A 67 43.41 -7.82 16.51
C HIS A 67 42.91 -8.34 17.87
N LEU A 68 41.79 -9.07 17.88
CA LEU A 68 41.22 -9.67 19.09
C LEU A 68 42.17 -10.71 19.69
N ASP A 69 42.80 -11.53 18.84
CA ASP A 69 43.76 -12.55 19.25
C ASP A 69 45.15 -11.98 19.55
N GLY A 70 45.44 -10.76 19.12
CA GLY A 70 46.73 -10.08 19.32
C GLY A 70 47.86 -10.63 18.47
N ILE A 71 47.53 -11.14 17.28
CA ILE A 71 48.44 -11.76 16.31
C ILE A 71 48.55 -10.96 15.01
N PHE A 72 47.96 -9.77 14.97
CA PHE A 72 48.10 -8.85 13.86
C PHE A 72 49.56 -8.37 13.73
N PRO A 73 50.16 -8.41 12.51
CA PRO A 73 51.56 -8.05 12.32
C PRO A 73 51.82 -6.56 12.66
N GLY A 74 52.80 -6.30 13.51
CA GLY A 74 53.23 -4.93 13.86
C GLY A 74 52.41 -4.26 14.96
N VAL A 75 51.39 -4.92 15.51
CA VAL A 75 50.61 -4.43 16.66
C VAL A 75 50.86 -5.37 17.84
N PRO A 76 51.48 -4.90 18.95
CA PRO A 76 51.76 -5.76 20.09
C PRO A 76 50.49 -6.01 20.91
N GLY A 77 50.19 -7.29 21.17
CA GLY A 77 49.10 -7.69 22.04
C GLY A 77 47.71 -7.50 21.43
N ARG A 78 46.68 -7.76 22.25
CA ARG A 78 45.28 -7.69 21.83
C ARG A 78 44.81 -6.24 21.77
N ASN A 79 44.05 -5.90 20.74
CA ASN A 79 43.40 -4.59 20.61
C ASN A 79 41.90 -4.77 20.35
N GLN A 80 41.10 -4.67 21.41
CA GLN A 80 39.65 -4.88 21.35
C GLN A 80 38.93 -3.75 20.60
N THR A 81 39.42 -2.50 20.72
CA THR A 81 38.83 -1.34 20.03
C THR A 81 38.93 -1.50 18.52
N LEU A 82 40.13 -1.79 18.00
CA LEU A 82 40.33 -2.04 16.56
C LEU A 82 39.56 -3.28 16.10
N ALA A 83 39.51 -4.35 16.91
CA ALA A 83 38.70 -5.51 16.60
C ALA A 83 37.21 -5.15 16.45
N GLY A 84 36.69 -4.31 17.36
CA GLY A 84 35.33 -3.78 17.31
C GLY A 84 35.03 -2.97 16.04
N GLU A 85 35.93 -2.09 15.63
CA GLU A 85 35.81 -1.33 14.39
C GLU A 85 35.75 -2.25 13.15
N TYR A 86 36.62 -3.26 13.09
CA TYR A 86 36.62 -4.22 12.00
C TYR A 86 35.37 -5.11 11.99
N PHE A 87 34.88 -5.54 13.15
CA PHE A 87 33.61 -6.28 13.24
C PHE A 87 32.42 -5.42 12.84
N HIS A 88 32.42 -4.12 13.18
CA HIS A 88 31.40 -3.18 12.74
C HIS A 88 31.37 -3.08 11.21
N LYS A 89 32.53 -2.88 10.58
CA LYS A 89 32.65 -2.85 9.12
C LYS A 89 32.18 -4.17 8.48
N ALA A 90 32.56 -5.30 9.07
CA ALA A 90 32.15 -6.62 8.60
C ALA A 90 30.62 -6.76 8.64
N ALA A 91 30.00 -6.32 9.73
CA ALA A 91 28.56 -6.38 9.92
C ALA A 91 27.79 -5.44 8.99
N GLN A 92 28.30 -4.22 8.75
CA GLN A 92 27.75 -3.29 7.75
C GLN A 92 27.78 -3.90 6.34
N GLY A 93 28.78 -4.72 6.03
CA GLY A 93 28.83 -5.50 4.79
C GLY A 93 28.09 -6.86 4.86
N GLY A 94 27.34 -7.14 5.92
CA GLY A 94 26.48 -8.32 6.05
C GLY A 94 27.12 -9.59 6.62
N HIS A 95 28.30 -9.52 7.22
CA HIS A 95 28.96 -10.68 7.85
C HIS A 95 28.30 -11.10 9.16
N MET A 96 27.72 -12.31 9.19
CA MET A 96 26.91 -12.80 10.32
C MET A 96 27.65 -12.80 11.66
N GLU A 97 28.86 -13.37 11.73
CA GLU A 97 29.61 -13.42 12.99
C GLU A 97 30.10 -12.04 13.43
N GLY A 98 30.34 -11.12 12.48
CA GLY A 98 30.70 -9.75 12.80
C GLY A 98 29.52 -9.02 13.43
N THR A 99 28.32 -9.21 12.88
CA THR A 99 27.06 -8.73 13.44
C THR A 99 26.83 -9.26 14.86
N LEU A 100 27.12 -10.54 15.13
CA LEU A 100 27.02 -11.11 16.49
C LEU A 100 28.02 -10.49 17.47
N TRP A 101 29.25 -10.22 17.05
CA TRP A 101 30.23 -9.51 17.90
C TRP A 101 29.76 -8.09 18.23
N CYS A 102 29.23 -7.36 17.25
CA CYS A 102 28.65 -6.04 17.48
C CYS A 102 27.46 -6.10 18.45
N SER A 103 26.57 -7.09 18.29
CA SER A 103 25.48 -7.33 19.25
C SER A 103 26.02 -7.55 20.67
N LEU A 104 27.03 -8.39 20.84
CA LEU A 104 27.68 -8.63 22.14
C LEU A 104 28.31 -7.35 22.73
N TYR A 105 28.95 -6.53 21.90
CA TYR A 105 29.51 -5.26 22.36
C TYR A 105 28.43 -4.27 22.79
N TYR A 106 27.31 -4.18 22.06
CA TYR A 106 26.17 -3.36 22.49
C TYR A 106 25.51 -3.89 23.77
N ILE A 107 25.48 -5.20 24.02
CA ILE A 107 24.99 -5.77 25.30
C ILE A 107 25.86 -5.34 26.48
N THR A 108 27.17 -5.37 26.29
CA THR A 108 28.14 -5.16 27.38
C THR A 108 28.47 -3.69 27.61
N GLY A 109 28.58 -2.89 26.54
CA GLY A 109 28.96 -1.49 26.62
C GLY A 109 30.44 -1.25 26.91
N ASN A 110 31.30 -2.24 26.67
CA ASN A 110 32.69 -2.24 27.14
C ASN A 110 33.66 -1.44 26.24
N LEU A 111 33.21 -0.92 25.11
CA LEU A 111 34.02 -0.15 24.16
C LEU A 111 33.40 1.24 24.00
N GLU A 112 34.23 2.29 23.90
CA GLU A 112 33.77 3.67 23.72
C GLU A 112 32.89 3.82 22.46
N THR A 113 33.23 3.12 21.38
CA THR A 113 32.46 3.11 20.12
C THR A 113 31.17 2.27 20.18
N PHE A 114 30.98 1.46 21.23
CA PHE A 114 29.82 0.62 21.45
C PHE A 114 29.25 0.89 22.85
N PRO A 115 28.54 2.02 23.05
CA PRO A 115 27.84 2.27 24.30
C PRO A 115 26.79 1.17 24.54
N ARG A 116 26.52 0.88 25.82
CA ARG A 116 25.56 -0.17 26.17
C ARG A 116 24.16 0.16 25.62
N ASP A 117 23.68 -0.66 24.70
CA ASP A 117 22.39 -0.53 24.02
C ASP A 117 21.81 -1.93 23.75
N PRO A 118 21.09 -2.52 24.74
CA PRO A 118 20.52 -3.86 24.59
C PRO A 118 19.47 -3.97 23.48
N GLU A 119 18.75 -2.88 23.17
CA GLU A 119 17.72 -2.89 22.13
C GLU A 119 18.36 -3.00 20.75
N LYS A 120 19.37 -2.19 20.47
CA LYS A 120 20.17 -2.33 19.24
C LYS A 120 20.84 -3.70 19.16
N ALA A 121 21.33 -4.24 20.28
CA ALA A 121 21.89 -5.59 20.28
C ALA A 121 20.88 -6.66 19.85
N VAL A 122 19.62 -6.56 20.30
CA VAL A 122 18.54 -7.47 19.88
C VAL A 122 18.24 -7.32 18.39
N VAL A 123 18.18 -6.10 17.86
CA VAL A 123 17.97 -5.86 16.42
C VAL A 123 19.07 -6.54 15.59
N TRP A 124 20.34 -6.41 16.01
CA TRP A 124 21.47 -7.02 15.31
C TRP A 124 21.46 -8.55 15.41
N ALA A 125 21.14 -9.10 16.59
CA ALA A 125 21.03 -10.54 16.77
C ALA A 125 19.85 -11.14 15.98
N LYS A 126 18.71 -10.43 15.95
CA LYS A 126 17.52 -10.79 15.17
C LYS A 126 17.88 -10.92 13.68
N HIS A 127 18.57 -9.94 13.12
CA HIS A 127 19.01 -9.98 11.72
C HIS A 127 19.83 -11.23 11.35
N VAL A 128 20.64 -11.75 12.29
CA VAL A 128 21.40 -12.99 12.09
C VAL A 128 20.49 -14.22 12.23
N ALA A 129 19.61 -14.24 13.23
CA ALA A 129 18.68 -15.34 13.47
C ALA A 129 17.72 -15.57 12.28
N GLU A 130 17.29 -14.49 11.62
CA GLU A 130 16.39 -14.55 10.47
C GLU A 130 17.05 -15.12 9.22
N LYS A 131 18.39 -15.01 9.10
CA LYS A 131 19.17 -15.59 7.99
C LYS A 131 19.46 -17.09 8.18
N ASN A 132 18.72 -17.78 9.05
CA ASN A 132 18.83 -19.22 9.25
C ASN A 132 18.49 -19.99 7.96
N GLY A 133 19.48 -20.69 7.40
CA GLY A 133 19.29 -21.49 6.19
C GLY A 133 18.21 -22.56 6.31
N TYR A 134 17.96 -23.10 7.51
CA TYR A 134 16.86 -24.03 7.75
C TYR A 134 15.49 -23.38 7.53
N LEU A 135 15.28 -22.15 8.04
CA LEU A 135 14.03 -21.41 7.83
C LEU A 135 13.81 -21.12 6.34
N GLY A 136 14.87 -20.77 5.62
CA GLY A 136 14.79 -20.62 4.16
C GLY A 136 14.27 -21.88 3.45
N HIS A 137 14.67 -23.07 3.89
CA HIS A 137 14.14 -24.33 3.35
C HIS A 137 12.66 -24.57 3.72
N VAL A 138 12.25 -24.23 4.94
CA VAL A 138 10.85 -24.33 5.38
C VAL A 138 9.96 -23.42 4.54
N ILE A 139 10.35 -22.15 4.37
CA ILE A 139 9.61 -21.16 3.59
C ILE A 139 9.50 -21.61 2.13
N ARG A 140 10.59 -22.14 1.55
CA ARG A 140 10.56 -22.69 0.19
C ARG A 140 9.58 -23.85 0.04
N LYS A 141 9.51 -24.75 1.02
CA LYS A 141 8.54 -25.85 1.00
C LYS A 141 7.09 -25.33 1.12
N GLY A 142 6.85 -24.35 1.97
CA GLY A 142 5.54 -23.68 2.09
C GLY A 142 5.09 -23.08 0.76
N LEU A 143 5.96 -22.33 0.10
CA LEU A 143 5.68 -21.73 -1.21
C LEU A 143 5.42 -22.79 -2.28
N ASN A 144 6.24 -23.83 -2.36
CA ASN A 144 6.02 -24.92 -3.33
C ASN A 144 4.66 -25.60 -3.10
N ALA A 145 4.33 -25.90 -1.85
CA ALA A 145 3.03 -26.49 -1.50
C ALA A 145 1.87 -25.56 -1.85
N TYR A 146 2.01 -24.24 -1.68
CA TYR A 146 1.02 -23.26 -2.11
C TYR A 146 0.80 -23.30 -3.62
N LEU A 147 1.88 -23.27 -4.41
CA LEU A 147 1.83 -23.30 -5.87
C LEU A 147 1.25 -24.60 -6.43
N GLU A 148 1.41 -25.71 -5.70
CA GLU A 148 0.81 -27.01 -6.02
C GLU A 148 -0.66 -27.14 -5.58
N GLY A 149 -1.20 -26.15 -4.85
CA GLY A 149 -2.54 -26.22 -4.26
C GLY A 149 -2.64 -27.15 -3.05
N SER A 150 -1.51 -27.55 -2.46
CA SER A 150 -1.41 -28.36 -1.25
C SER A 150 -1.60 -27.50 0.01
N TRP A 151 -2.81 -26.96 0.18
CA TRP A 151 -3.14 -25.95 1.19
C TRP A 151 -2.81 -26.32 2.64
N HIS A 152 -2.97 -27.59 3.03
CA HIS A 152 -2.66 -28.04 4.39
C HIS A 152 -1.15 -27.99 4.67
N GLU A 153 -0.33 -28.37 3.68
CA GLU A 153 1.12 -28.35 3.80
C GLU A 153 1.66 -26.93 3.70
N ALA A 154 1.09 -26.10 2.82
CA ALA A 154 1.38 -24.67 2.75
C ALA A 154 1.12 -23.98 4.09
N LEU A 155 -0.07 -24.20 4.67
CA LEU A 155 -0.43 -23.68 5.99
C LEU A 155 0.56 -24.13 7.06
N LEU A 156 0.88 -25.43 7.11
CA LEU A 156 1.78 -25.99 8.11
C LEU A 156 3.16 -25.34 8.10
N TYR A 157 3.79 -25.24 6.92
CA TYR A 157 5.13 -24.66 6.83
C TYR A 157 5.14 -23.15 7.07
N HIS A 158 4.13 -22.42 6.60
CA HIS A 158 4.04 -20.99 6.84
C HIS A 158 3.75 -20.68 8.32
N VAL A 159 2.91 -21.46 9.02
CA VAL A 159 2.74 -21.34 10.48
C VAL A 159 4.07 -21.58 11.20
N LEU A 160 4.79 -22.65 10.85
CA LEU A 160 6.06 -22.96 11.50
C LEU A 160 7.09 -21.83 11.37
N ALA A 161 7.16 -21.18 10.21
CA ALA A 161 8.08 -20.06 9.99
C ALA A 161 7.53 -18.72 10.54
N ALA A 162 6.23 -18.47 10.47
CA ALA A 162 5.60 -17.25 10.98
C ALA A 162 5.74 -17.13 12.51
N GLU A 163 5.61 -18.25 13.23
CA GLU A 163 5.79 -18.30 14.69
C GLU A 163 7.24 -18.08 15.13
N THR A 164 8.22 -18.20 14.23
CA THR A 164 9.61 -17.79 14.50
C THR A 164 9.84 -16.29 14.35
N GLY A 165 8.82 -15.52 13.94
CA GLY A 165 8.91 -14.09 13.76
C GLY A 165 9.30 -13.66 12.35
N ILE A 166 9.37 -14.58 11.37
CA ILE A 166 9.73 -14.24 9.98
C ILE A 166 8.54 -13.57 9.29
N GLU A 167 8.69 -12.28 9.01
CA GLU A 167 7.71 -11.41 8.34
C GLU A 167 7.11 -12.07 7.09
N VAL A 168 7.94 -12.52 6.15
CA VAL A 168 7.49 -13.12 4.88
C VAL A 168 6.55 -14.29 5.11
N SER A 169 6.73 -15.06 6.18
CA SER A 169 5.81 -16.16 6.50
C SER A 169 4.56 -15.70 7.22
N GLN A 170 4.63 -14.62 8.01
CA GLN A 170 3.47 -14.00 8.64
C GLN A 170 2.51 -13.47 7.56
N THR A 171 3.01 -12.72 6.58
CA THR A 171 2.18 -12.20 5.49
C THR A 171 1.62 -13.31 4.59
N ASN A 172 2.43 -14.29 4.19
CA ASN A 172 1.95 -15.44 3.42
C ASN A 172 0.90 -16.27 4.18
N LEU A 173 1.05 -16.42 5.49
CA LEU A 173 0.08 -17.11 6.32
C LEU A 173 -1.23 -16.34 6.44
N ALA A 174 -1.15 -15.02 6.63
CA ALA A 174 -2.33 -14.15 6.63
C ALA A 174 -3.10 -14.29 5.30
N HIS A 175 -2.39 -14.25 4.17
CA HIS A 175 -2.95 -14.45 2.84
C HIS A 175 -3.62 -15.82 2.68
N ILE A 176 -2.98 -16.92 3.10
CA ILE A 176 -3.60 -18.26 3.07
C ILE A 176 -4.88 -18.29 3.91
N CYS A 177 -4.92 -17.56 5.03
CA CYS A 177 -6.10 -17.47 5.87
C CYS A 177 -7.25 -16.66 5.25
N GLU A 178 -6.94 -15.67 4.39
CA GLU A 178 -7.93 -14.96 3.57
C GLU A 178 -8.50 -15.87 2.48
N GLU A 179 -7.63 -16.58 1.75
CA GLU A 179 -8.01 -17.48 0.65
C GLU A 179 -8.77 -18.72 1.14
N ARG A 180 -8.39 -19.27 2.30
CA ARG A 180 -8.93 -20.52 2.86
C ARG A 180 -9.38 -20.34 4.31
N PRO A 181 -10.44 -19.56 4.56
CA PRO A 181 -10.90 -19.25 5.92
C PRO A 181 -11.39 -20.48 6.69
N ASP A 182 -11.96 -21.48 6.00
CA ASP A 182 -12.40 -22.74 6.63
C ASP A 182 -11.22 -23.53 7.20
N LEU A 183 -10.10 -23.54 6.48
CA LEU A 183 -8.88 -24.21 6.88
C LEU A 183 -8.28 -23.51 8.10
N ALA A 184 -8.15 -22.19 8.02
CA ALA A 184 -7.65 -21.36 9.11
C ALA A 184 -8.48 -21.53 10.40
N ARG A 185 -9.81 -21.48 10.28
CA ARG A 185 -10.73 -21.66 11.42
C ARG A 185 -10.58 -23.04 12.05
N ARG A 186 -10.44 -24.09 11.24
CA ARG A 186 -10.32 -25.47 11.72
C ARG A 186 -9.01 -25.74 12.47
N TYR A 187 -7.89 -25.21 11.98
CA TYR A 187 -6.57 -25.59 12.49
C TYR A 187 -5.93 -24.57 13.44
N LEU A 188 -6.21 -23.27 13.27
CA LEU A 188 -5.56 -22.23 14.07
C LEU A 188 -6.44 -21.73 15.22
N GLY A 189 -7.77 -21.77 15.08
CA GLY A 189 -8.70 -21.37 16.15
C GLY A 189 -8.54 -19.91 16.63
N VAL A 190 -7.85 -19.08 15.86
CA VAL A 190 -7.61 -17.65 16.14
C VAL A 190 -8.07 -16.81 14.95
N ASN A 191 -8.17 -15.49 15.15
CA ASN A 191 -8.34 -14.55 14.04
C ASN A 191 -7.04 -14.44 13.24
N CYS A 192 -6.78 -15.46 12.41
CA CYS A 192 -5.51 -15.66 11.72
C CYS A 192 -5.12 -14.43 10.88
N VAL A 193 -6.05 -13.93 10.06
CA VAL A 193 -5.81 -12.79 9.17
C VAL A 193 -5.32 -11.58 9.95
N TRP A 194 -6.09 -11.15 10.97
CA TRP A 194 -5.71 -10.01 11.79
C TRP A 194 -4.41 -10.26 12.55
N ARG A 195 -4.25 -11.44 13.17
CA ARG A 195 -3.08 -11.75 13.99
C ARG A 195 -1.79 -11.62 13.20
N TYR A 196 -1.72 -12.23 12.02
CA TYR A 196 -0.47 -12.28 11.28
C TYR A 196 -0.18 -11.00 10.50
N TYR A 197 -1.19 -10.31 9.94
CA TYR A 197 -0.95 -8.96 9.42
C TYR A 197 -0.54 -7.98 10.53
N ASN A 198 -1.14 -8.09 11.73
CA ASN A 198 -0.74 -7.29 12.88
C ASN A 198 0.71 -7.59 13.31
N PHE A 199 1.14 -8.86 13.28
CA PHE A 199 2.56 -9.18 13.51
C PHE A 199 3.48 -8.61 12.43
N SER A 200 3.06 -8.64 11.17
CA SER A 200 3.83 -8.12 10.05
C SER A 200 4.08 -6.62 10.16
N VAL A 201 3.10 -5.80 10.56
CA VAL A 201 3.29 -4.34 10.71
C VAL A 201 4.21 -3.95 11.86
N PHE A 202 4.50 -4.84 12.81
CA PHE A 202 5.47 -4.61 13.88
C PHE A 202 6.91 -5.03 13.51
N GLN A 203 7.14 -5.45 12.27
CA GLN A 203 8.48 -5.79 11.78
C GLN A 203 9.23 -4.53 11.37
N ILE A 204 10.57 -4.55 11.47
CA ILE A 204 11.41 -3.38 11.21
C ILE A 204 11.27 -2.92 9.75
N ASP A 205 11.21 -3.88 8.83
CA ASP A 205 11.06 -3.64 7.39
C ASP A 205 9.75 -4.29 6.90
N ALA A 206 8.63 -3.94 7.55
CA ALA A 206 7.32 -4.44 7.16
C ALA A 206 6.97 -4.00 5.72
N PRO A 207 6.39 -4.86 4.88
CA PRO A 207 6.04 -4.48 3.51
C PRO A 207 4.81 -3.57 3.49
N SER A 208 4.78 -2.62 2.56
CA SER A 208 3.69 -1.63 2.41
C SER A 208 2.30 -2.25 2.39
N PHE A 209 2.14 -3.37 1.68
CA PHE A 209 0.85 -4.06 1.58
C PHE A 209 0.32 -4.60 2.93
N ALA A 210 1.19 -4.92 3.89
CA ALA A 210 0.75 -5.33 5.22
C ALA A 210 0.08 -4.16 5.96
N TYR A 211 0.60 -2.94 5.80
CA TYR A 211 -0.05 -1.74 6.30
C TYR A 211 -1.38 -1.49 5.59
N LEU A 212 -1.44 -1.63 4.26
CA LEU A 212 -2.71 -1.51 3.52
C LEU A 212 -3.77 -2.49 4.06
N LYS A 213 -3.39 -3.76 4.24
CA LYS A 213 -4.27 -4.80 4.79
C LYS A 213 -4.73 -4.49 6.20
N MET A 214 -3.84 -4.02 7.08
CA MET A 214 -4.24 -3.58 8.42
C MET A 214 -5.13 -2.34 8.38
N GLY A 215 -4.85 -1.39 7.49
CA GLY A 215 -5.68 -0.22 7.25
C GLY A 215 -7.11 -0.59 6.84
N ASP A 216 -7.26 -1.57 5.94
CA ASP A 216 -8.55 -2.12 5.49
C ASP A 216 -9.29 -2.82 6.63
N LEU A 217 -8.57 -3.59 7.45
CA LEU A 217 -9.15 -4.26 8.63
C LEU A 217 -9.67 -3.27 9.67
N TYR A 218 -8.96 -2.15 9.89
CA TYR A 218 -9.42 -1.07 10.76
C TYR A 218 -10.55 -0.26 10.12
N TYR A 219 -10.51 -0.04 8.81
CA TYR A 219 -11.52 0.71 8.07
C TYR A 219 -12.88 0.00 8.05
N TYR A 220 -12.93 -1.28 7.66
CA TYR A 220 -14.18 -2.03 7.61
C TYR A 220 -14.63 -2.54 8.99
N GLY A 221 -13.71 -2.57 9.96
CA GLY A 221 -13.85 -3.36 11.17
C GLY A 221 -13.74 -4.86 10.86
N HIS A 222 -13.39 -5.67 11.85
CA HIS A 222 -13.16 -7.09 11.63
C HIS A 222 -13.64 -7.96 12.79
N GLN A 223 -14.54 -8.90 12.47
CA GLN A 223 -15.19 -9.78 13.44
C GLN A 223 -15.84 -9.02 14.61
N ASN A 224 -15.18 -8.98 15.77
CA ASN A 224 -15.66 -8.34 17.00
C ASN A 224 -15.03 -6.97 17.28
N GLN A 225 -14.15 -6.48 16.40
CA GLN A 225 -13.58 -5.15 16.49
C GLN A 225 -14.39 -4.17 15.64
N SER A 226 -14.84 -3.09 16.26
CA SER A 226 -15.45 -1.96 15.56
C SER A 226 -14.44 -1.27 14.65
N GLN A 227 -14.95 -0.54 13.67
CA GLN A 227 -14.16 0.37 12.85
C GLN A 227 -13.32 1.32 13.72
N ASP A 228 -12.07 1.53 13.33
CA ASP A 228 -11.15 2.49 13.91
C ASP A 228 -10.49 3.31 12.79
N LEU A 229 -11.10 4.45 12.48
CA LEU A 229 -10.64 5.30 11.38
C LEU A 229 -9.27 5.95 11.69
N GLU A 230 -8.95 6.19 12.96
CA GLU A 230 -7.67 6.82 13.31
C GLU A 230 -6.51 5.85 13.03
N LEU A 231 -6.64 4.59 13.46
CA LEU A 231 -5.66 3.56 13.14
C LEU A 231 -5.62 3.24 11.65
N SER A 232 -6.76 3.27 10.96
CA SER A 232 -6.80 3.10 9.49
C SER A 232 -5.98 4.19 8.77
N VAL A 233 -6.16 5.46 9.15
CA VAL A 233 -5.36 6.58 8.60
C VAL A 233 -3.88 6.38 8.89
N GLN A 234 -3.49 5.97 10.11
CA GLN A 234 -2.09 5.72 10.45
C GLN A 234 -1.47 4.63 9.57
N MET A 235 -2.18 3.53 9.36
CA MET A 235 -1.68 2.43 8.51
C MET A 235 -1.54 2.86 7.05
N TYR A 236 -2.54 3.52 6.47
CA TYR A 236 -2.44 4.01 5.09
C TYR A 236 -1.36 5.07 4.92
N ALA A 237 -1.14 5.93 5.92
CA ALA A 237 -0.05 6.89 5.93
C ALA A 237 1.33 6.21 5.96
N GLN A 238 1.48 5.12 6.71
CA GLN A 238 2.72 4.35 6.70
C GLN A 238 2.98 3.71 5.34
N ALA A 239 1.96 3.13 4.70
CA ALA A 239 2.08 2.61 3.33
C ALA A 239 2.45 3.71 2.31
N ALA A 240 1.86 4.89 2.45
CA ALA A 240 2.15 6.05 1.60
C ALA A 240 3.60 6.54 1.79
N LEU A 241 4.12 6.53 3.03
CA LEU A 241 5.51 6.87 3.32
C LEU A 241 6.50 5.91 2.64
N ASP A 242 6.14 4.63 2.58
CA ASP A 242 6.91 3.61 1.85
C ASP A 242 6.83 3.79 0.31
N GLY A 243 6.09 4.80 -0.16
CA GLY A 243 5.92 5.14 -1.57
C GLY A 243 4.81 4.34 -2.26
N ASP A 244 3.92 3.67 -1.50
CA ASP A 244 2.83 2.89 -2.06
C ASP A 244 1.66 3.79 -2.51
N SER A 245 1.42 3.80 -3.82
CA SER A 245 0.32 4.56 -4.45
C SER A 245 -1.06 4.28 -3.84
N GLN A 246 -1.34 3.06 -3.37
CA GLN A 246 -2.63 2.72 -2.78
C GLN A 246 -2.79 3.37 -1.39
N GLY A 247 -1.70 3.62 -0.67
CA GLY A 247 -1.73 4.37 0.59
C GLY A 247 -2.23 5.80 0.37
N PHE A 248 -1.68 6.51 -0.62
CA PHE A 248 -2.13 7.85 -1.00
C PHE A 248 -3.59 7.86 -1.46
N PHE A 249 -3.99 6.88 -2.28
CA PHE A 249 -5.36 6.74 -2.74
C PHE A 249 -6.35 6.57 -1.59
N ASN A 250 -6.06 5.66 -0.66
CA ASN A 250 -6.94 5.35 0.45
C ASN A 250 -7.07 6.53 1.42
N LEU A 251 -5.99 7.27 1.67
CA LEU A 251 -6.05 8.52 2.46
C LEU A 251 -6.94 9.58 1.79
N ALA A 252 -6.84 9.73 0.47
CA ALA A 252 -7.68 10.66 -0.26
C ALA A 252 -9.16 10.25 -0.18
N LEU A 253 -9.45 8.96 -0.35
CA LEU A 253 -10.80 8.43 -0.21
C LEU A 253 -11.40 8.71 1.18
N LEU A 254 -10.61 8.53 2.25
CA LEU A 254 -11.06 8.84 3.61
C LEU A 254 -11.43 10.32 3.80
N ILE A 255 -10.68 11.24 3.19
CA ILE A 255 -11.03 12.68 3.22
C ILE A 255 -12.32 12.93 2.44
N GLU A 256 -12.54 12.27 1.30
CA GLU A 256 -13.78 12.40 0.53
C GLU A 256 -15.01 11.90 1.29
N GLU A 257 -14.83 10.90 2.15
CA GLU A 257 -15.85 10.37 3.06
C GLU A 257 -16.10 11.26 4.29
N GLY A 258 -15.28 12.29 4.48
CA GLY A 258 -15.42 13.27 5.58
C GLY A 258 -14.51 13.01 6.78
N THR A 259 -13.58 12.05 6.68
CA THR A 259 -12.57 11.82 7.73
C THR A 259 -11.53 12.94 7.71
N VAL A 260 -11.20 13.47 8.88
CA VAL A 260 -10.16 14.49 9.03
C VAL A 260 -8.85 13.80 9.34
N ILE A 261 -7.84 13.99 8.48
CA ILE A 261 -6.49 13.49 8.76
C ILE A 261 -5.85 14.37 9.84
N PRO A 262 -5.36 13.79 10.96
CA PRO A 262 -4.67 14.55 11.99
C PRO A 262 -3.43 15.29 11.47
N HIS A 263 -3.19 16.51 11.98
CA HIS A 263 -2.04 17.33 11.55
C HIS A 263 -0.69 16.63 11.68
N HIS A 264 -0.47 15.85 12.74
CA HIS A 264 0.78 15.12 12.92
C HIS A 264 1.04 14.08 11.82
N ILE A 265 0.00 13.53 11.19
CA ILE A 265 0.11 12.59 10.07
C ILE A 265 0.40 13.35 8.77
N LEU A 266 -0.19 14.53 8.57
CA LEU A 266 0.14 15.38 7.42
C LEU A 266 1.60 15.83 7.48
N ASP A 267 2.08 16.23 8.66
CA ASP A 267 3.48 16.59 8.88
C ASP A 267 4.41 15.38 8.64
N PHE A 268 3.99 14.18 9.08
CA PHE A 268 4.71 12.93 8.84
C PHE A 268 4.80 12.57 7.35
N LEU A 269 3.79 12.92 6.57
CA LEU A 269 3.77 12.76 5.11
C LEU A 269 4.44 13.93 4.37
N GLU A 270 5.03 14.91 5.07
CA GLU A 270 5.60 16.12 4.47
C GLU A 270 4.57 16.88 3.60
N ILE A 271 3.32 16.97 4.08
CA ILE A 271 2.25 17.77 3.47
C ILE A 271 2.05 19.01 4.33
N ASP A 272 2.50 20.16 3.84
CA ASP A 272 2.46 21.41 4.59
C ASP A 272 1.00 21.89 4.80
N SER A 273 0.51 21.71 6.03
CA SER A 273 -0.84 22.13 6.42
C SER A 273 -1.07 23.64 6.36
N THR A 274 -0.01 24.46 6.32
CA THR A 274 -0.12 25.93 6.22
C THR A 274 -0.39 26.41 4.81
N LEU A 275 0.10 25.68 3.80
CA LEU A 275 -0.21 25.88 2.39
C LEU A 275 -1.60 25.33 2.02
N HIS A 276 -2.05 24.29 2.72
CA HIS A 276 -3.27 23.55 2.42
C HIS A 276 -4.39 23.86 3.43
N SER A 277 -5.01 25.04 3.31
CA SER A 277 -6.08 25.48 4.22
C SER A 277 -7.42 24.76 4.05
N ASN A 278 -7.59 24.00 2.96
CA ASN A 278 -8.83 23.32 2.60
C ASN A 278 -8.59 21.82 2.34
N ASN A 279 -9.56 20.97 2.70
CA ASN A 279 -9.49 19.53 2.39
C ASN A 279 -9.27 19.25 0.89
N ILE A 280 -9.74 20.13 0.01
CA ILE A 280 -9.56 20.02 -1.45
C ILE A 280 -8.08 20.08 -1.86
N SER A 281 -7.29 20.97 -1.24
CA SER A 281 -5.89 21.09 -1.61
C SER A 281 -5.10 19.87 -1.14
N ILE A 282 -5.44 19.32 0.04
CA ILE A 282 -4.85 18.06 0.54
C ILE A 282 -5.22 16.90 -0.39
N LEU A 283 -6.49 16.81 -0.82
CA LEU A 283 -6.94 15.81 -1.80
C LEU A 283 -6.16 15.89 -3.11
N GLN A 284 -5.92 17.10 -3.60
CA GLN A 284 -5.18 17.30 -4.84
C GLN A 284 -3.73 16.80 -4.73
N GLU A 285 -3.04 17.14 -3.64
CA GLU A 285 -1.69 16.66 -3.33
C GLU A 285 -1.65 15.12 -3.21
N LEU A 286 -2.60 14.51 -2.49
CA LEU A 286 -2.65 13.05 -2.32
C LEU A 286 -2.90 12.32 -3.65
N TYR A 287 -3.82 12.79 -4.49
CA TYR A 287 -4.05 12.17 -5.80
C TYR A 287 -2.91 12.42 -6.78
N GLU A 288 -2.24 13.57 -6.71
CA GLU A 288 -1.03 13.83 -7.49
C GLU A 288 0.11 12.87 -7.06
N ARG A 289 0.30 12.64 -5.77
CA ARG A 289 1.27 11.67 -5.24
C ARG A 289 0.92 10.22 -5.58
N CYS A 290 -0.37 9.85 -5.51
CA CYS A 290 -0.86 8.56 -6.01
C CYS A 290 -0.42 8.35 -7.46
N TRP A 291 -0.65 9.35 -8.31
CA TRP A 291 -0.31 9.30 -9.73
C TRP A 291 1.20 9.25 -9.98
N SER A 292 2.00 10.08 -9.30
CA SER A 292 3.45 10.16 -9.50
C SER A 292 4.21 8.94 -8.98
N HIS A 293 3.70 8.29 -7.92
CA HIS A 293 4.23 7.04 -7.37
C HIS A 293 3.56 5.78 -7.94
N SER A 294 2.76 5.91 -9.00
CA SER A 294 2.02 4.77 -9.54
C SER A 294 2.90 3.73 -10.24
N ASN A 295 2.49 2.47 -10.16
CA ASN A 295 3.04 1.35 -10.90
C ASN A 295 2.08 0.95 -12.04
N GLU A 296 2.39 -0.13 -12.77
CA GLU A 296 1.55 -0.57 -13.90
C GLU A 296 0.09 -0.86 -13.50
N GLU A 297 -0.15 -1.34 -12.28
CA GLU A 297 -1.48 -1.68 -11.78
C GLU A 297 -2.23 -0.44 -11.25
N SER A 298 -1.53 0.48 -10.57
CA SER A 298 -2.13 1.65 -9.94
C SER A 298 -2.20 2.90 -10.83
N PHE A 299 -1.51 2.91 -11.97
CA PHE A 299 -1.52 4.05 -12.90
C PHE A 299 -2.93 4.42 -13.35
N SER A 300 -3.72 3.41 -13.76
CA SER A 300 -5.10 3.62 -14.23
C SER A 300 -6.03 4.17 -13.14
N PRO A 301 -6.13 3.56 -11.94
CA PRO A 301 -7.00 4.08 -10.88
C PRO A 301 -6.55 5.45 -10.36
N CYS A 302 -5.25 5.69 -10.13
CA CYS A 302 -4.78 7.01 -9.67
C CYS A 302 -5.05 8.10 -10.73
N SER A 303 -4.81 7.82 -12.01
CA SER A 303 -5.09 8.77 -13.10
C SER A 303 -6.58 9.12 -13.17
N LEU A 304 -7.44 8.11 -13.03
CA LEU A 304 -8.89 8.31 -13.07
C LEU A 304 -9.38 9.12 -11.87
N ALA A 305 -8.86 8.85 -10.68
CA ALA A 305 -9.22 9.60 -9.47
C ALA A 305 -8.76 11.06 -9.53
N TRP A 306 -7.55 11.29 -10.05
CA TRP A 306 -7.03 12.64 -10.25
C TRP A 306 -7.86 13.41 -11.28
N LEU A 307 -8.24 12.78 -12.39
CA LEU A 307 -9.16 13.36 -13.38
C LEU A 307 -10.55 13.63 -12.78
N TYR A 308 -11.07 12.69 -12.00
CA TYR A 308 -12.37 12.83 -11.32
C TYR A 308 -12.38 14.05 -10.41
N LEU A 309 -11.35 14.26 -9.59
CA LEU A 309 -11.24 15.43 -8.73
C LEU A 309 -11.28 16.73 -9.56
N HIS A 310 -10.51 16.81 -10.65
CA HIS A 310 -10.51 17.99 -11.53
C HIS A 310 -11.87 18.25 -12.16
N LEU A 311 -12.54 17.22 -12.68
CA LEU A 311 -13.88 17.33 -13.24
C LEU A 311 -14.89 17.79 -12.19
N ARG A 312 -14.78 17.29 -10.95
CA ARG A 312 -15.63 17.68 -9.82
C ARG A 312 -15.44 19.15 -9.45
N LEU A 313 -14.19 19.63 -9.38
CA LEU A 313 -13.89 21.04 -9.11
C LEU A 313 -14.40 21.95 -10.22
N LEU A 314 -14.20 21.55 -11.48
CA LEU A 314 -14.66 22.29 -12.66
C LEU A 314 -16.21 22.36 -12.70
N TRP A 315 -16.87 21.25 -12.40
CA TRP A 315 -18.34 21.19 -12.28
C TRP A 315 -18.87 22.07 -11.15
N GLY A 316 -18.22 22.07 -9.99
CA GLY A 316 -18.55 22.94 -8.87
C GLY A 316 -18.44 24.43 -9.25
N ALA A 317 -17.38 24.81 -9.97
CA ALA A 317 -17.20 26.18 -10.46
C ALA A 317 -18.28 26.58 -11.48
N ILE A 318 -18.68 25.66 -12.38
CA ILE A 318 -19.78 25.88 -13.34
C ILE A 318 -21.11 26.10 -12.60
N LEU A 319 -21.45 25.25 -11.64
CA LEU A 319 -22.71 25.30 -10.90
C LEU A 319 -22.88 26.54 -10.00
N HIS A 320 -21.78 27.17 -9.58
CA HIS A 320 -21.81 28.39 -8.77
C HIS A 320 -21.61 29.66 -9.61
N SER A 321 -21.39 29.52 -10.92
CA SER A 321 -21.26 30.67 -11.81
C SER A 321 -22.65 31.25 -12.13
N ALA A 322 -23.01 32.33 -11.44
CA ALA A 322 -24.20 33.13 -11.75
C ALA A 322 -24.26 33.51 -13.25
N LEU A 323 -23.11 33.71 -13.87
CA LEU A 323 -22.96 34.07 -15.27
C LEU A 323 -23.50 32.99 -16.22
N ILE A 324 -23.36 31.71 -15.88
CA ILE A 324 -23.90 30.59 -16.67
C ILE A 324 -25.42 30.49 -16.51
N TYR A 325 -25.97 30.73 -15.32
CA TYR A 325 -27.43 30.84 -15.16
C TYR A 325 -27.99 32.05 -15.89
N PHE A 326 -27.31 33.19 -15.87
CA PHE A 326 -27.70 34.38 -16.64
C PHE A 326 -27.65 34.11 -18.14
N LEU A 327 -26.58 33.52 -18.66
CA LEU A 327 -26.48 33.15 -20.08
C LEU A 327 -27.51 32.09 -20.48
N GLY A 328 -27.73 31.08 -19.64
CA GLY A 328 -28.71 30.03 -19.88
C GLY A 328 -30.15 30.55 -19.88
N THR A 329 -30.52 31.38 -18.90
CA THR A 329 -31.85 32.03 -18.86
C THR A 329 -32.01 33.05 -19.98
N PHE A 330 -30.97 33.78 -20.34
CA PHE A 330 -30.99 34.71 -21.47
C PHE A 330 -31.17 33.98 -22.81
N LEU A 331 -30.43 32.90 -23.06
CA LEU A 331 -30.60 32.07 -24.26
C LEU A 331 -31.98 31.42 -24.31
N LEU A 332 -32.49 30.91 -23.19
CA LEU A 332 -33.84 30.38 -23.09
C LEU A 332 -34.89 31.47 -23.40
N SER A 333 -34.69 32.69 -22.92
CA SER A 333 -35.59 33.81 -23.20
C SER A 333 -35.58 34.24 -24.68
N ILE A 334 -34.41 34.23 -25.33
CA ILE A 334 -34.29 34.48 -26.77
C ILE A 334 -35.01 33.39 -27.56
N LEU A 335 -34.85 32.13 -27.16
CA LEU A 335 -35.46 30.99 -27.84
C LEU A 335 -36.99 31.02 -27.70
N ILE A 336 -37.50 31.35 -26.51
CA ILE A 336 -38.93 31.59 -26.28
C ILE A 336 -39.43 32.75 -27.16
N ALA A 337 -38.75 33.90 -27.16
CA ALA A 337 -39.14 35.04 -27.99
C ALA A 337 -39.18 34.69 -29.49
N TRP A 338 -38.17 33.94 -29.95
CA TRP A 338 -38.10 33.48 -31.35
C TRP A 338 -39.24 32.52 -31.69
N THR A 339 -39.56 31.57 -30.80
CA THR A 339 -40.70 30.66 -31.00
C THR A 339 -42.05 31.41 -30.99
N VAL A 340 -42.25 32.37 -30.09
CA VAL A 340 -43.47 33.19 -30.06
C VAL A 340 -43.61 34.00 -31.36
N GLN A 341 -42.52 34.61 -31.83
CA GLN A 341 -42.51 35.39 -33.05
C GLN A 341 -42.72 34.51 -34.30
N TYR A 342 -42.17 33.30 -34.32
CA TYR A 342 -42.46 32.30 -35.33
C TYR A 342 -43.95 31.93 -35.36
N PHE A 343 -44.57 31.61 -34.22
CA PHE A 343 -46.01 31.31 -34.16
C PHE A 343 -46.90 32.51 -34.52
N GLN A 344 -46.52 33.73 -34.15
CA GLN A 344 -47.22 34.94 -34.57
C GLN A 344 -47.16 35.14 -36.10
N SER A 345 -45.99 34.97 -36.72
CA SER A 345 -45.84 35.06 -38.18
C SER A 345 -46.60 33.97 -38.95
N VAL A 346 -46.76 32.78 -38.36
CA VAL A 346 -47.59 31.70 -38.92
C VAL A 346 -49.08 32.03 -38.79
N SER A 347 -49.50 32.77 -37.77
CA SER A 347 -50.89 33.22 -37.59
C SER A 347 -51.31 34.39 -38.51
N GLU A 348 -50.36 35.19 -38.99
CA GLU A 348 -50.62 36.26 -39.98
C GLU A 348 -50.75 35.75 -41.43
N PHE A 349 -50.29 34.52 -41.70
CA PHE A 349 -50.50 33.82 -42.98
C PHE A 349 -51.77 32.95 -42.95
N CYS A 350 -52.93 33.57 -42.68
CA CYS A 350 -54.21 32.97 -43.07
C CYS A 350 -55.21 34.05 -43.55
N PRO A 351 -55.14 34.47 -44.82
CA PRO A 351 -56.20 35.26 -45.43
C PRO A 351 -57.25 34.32 -46.08
N VAL A 352 -58.46 34.35 -45.48
CA VAL A 352 -59.79 34.16 -46.10
C VAL A 352 -60.28 32.73 -46.40
N CYS A 353 -61.31 32.31 -45.64
CA CYS A 353 -62.61 31.75 -46.06
C CYS A 353 -63.40 31.44 -44.74
N LEU A 354 -64.64 31.84 -44.46
CA LEU A 354 -65.84 32.15 -45.23
C LEU A 354 -66.65 33.27 -44.54
N LYS A 355 -67.30 34.13 -45.34
CA LYS A 355 -68.61 34.69 -44.98
C LYS A 355 -69.67 33.64 -45.28
N THR A 356 -70.47 33.23 -44.30
CA THR A 356 -71.92 33.01 -44.46
C THR A 356 -72.64 32.88 -43.12
N GLN A 357 -73.61 33.79 -42.93
CA GLN A 357 -74.90 33.64 -42.24
C GLN A 357 -74.99 33.28 -40.74
N CYS A 358 -75.61 34.24 -40.04
CA CYS A 358 -76.77 34.08 -39.15
C CYS A 358 -76.60 33.66 -37.68
N GLN A 359 -77.10 34.59 -36.84
CA GLN A 359 -77.87 34.43 -35.59
C GLN A 359 -77.12 34.29 -34.25
N SER A 360 -77.34 35.32 -33.42
CA SER A 360 -77.29 35.39 -31.93
C SER A 360 -78.19 34.33 -31.26
N PRO A 361 -78.31 34.20 -29.90
CA PRO A 361 -77.74 35.01 -28.78
C PRO A 361 -77.25 34.19 -27.54
N TRP A 362 -76.91 34.93 -26.45
CA TRP A 362 -76.79 34.55 -25.02
C TRP A 362 -75.42 34.01 -24.54
N GLN A 363 -74.87 34.30 -23.36
CA GLN A 363 -75.19 35.17 -22.20
C GLN A 363 -73.91 35.29 -21.34
N HIS A 364 -73.87 36.35 -20.52
CA HIS A 364 -73.28 36.52 -19.18
C HIS A 364 -72.29 35.43 -18.66
N GLU A 365 -71.19 35.74 -17.99
CA GLU A 365 -71.17 36.51 -16.74
C GLU A 365 -69.73 36.77 -16.27
N VAL A 366 -69.60 37.55 -15.20
CA VAL A 366 -68.49 38.44 -14.86
C VAL A 366 -67.69 37.89 -13.65
N PHE A 367 -66.49 38.48 -13.43
CA PHE A 367 -65.90 38.86 -12.12
C PHE A 367 -64.74 38.04 -11.51
N PRO A 368 -63.88 38.67 -10.65
CA PRO A 368 -62.44 38.76 -10.92
C PRO A 368 -61.53 38.32 -9.74
N PHE A 369 -60.22 38.55 -9.93
CA PHE A 369 -59.12 38.58 -8.96
C PHE A 369 -59.45 39.01 -7.51
N ILE A 370 -58.74 38.43 -6.53
CA ILE A 370 -58.05 39.13 -5.41
C ILE A 370 -57.04 38.20 -4.71
N SER A 371 -56.00 38.85 -4.16
CA SER A 371 -54.74 38.39 -3.58
C SER A 371 -54.79 37.65 -2.24
N VAL A 372 -53.69 36.95 -1.94
CA VAL A 372 -53.34 36.23 -0.70
C VAL A 372 -52.74 37.16 0.38
N LYS A 373 -53.03 36.90 1.68
CA LYS A 373 -52.04 36.90 2.78
C LYS A 373 -52.56 36.26 4.09
N GLN A 374 -51.70 35.38 4.68
CA GLN A 374 -51.38 35.04 6.10
C GLN A 374 -52.54 34.93 7.14
N SER A 375 -52.58 34.03 8.14
CA SER A 375 -51.58 33.25 8.89
C SER A 375 -52.30 32.25 9.85
N ASP A 376 -51.76 31.04 10.03
CA ASP A 376 -51.30 30.40 11.29
C ASP A 376 -52.24 29.42 12.04
N VAL A 377 -51.57 28.44 12.68
CA VAL A 377 -51.94 27.57 13.83
C VAL A 377 -52.22 26.07 13.58
N GLU A 378 -51.14 25.30 13.75
CA GLU A 378 -50.92 24.09 14.57
C GLU A 378 -51.68 22.73 14.39
N ARG A 379 -50.81 21.69 14.40
CA ARG A 379 -50.87 20.35 15.04
C ARG A 379 -51.57 19.15 14.35
N SER A 380 -50.70 18.20 13.96
CA SER A 380 -50.89 16.76 13.75
C SER A 380 -51.23 15.99 15.06
N PRO A 381 -51.29 14.63 15.15
CA PRO A 381 -51.21 13.56 14.11
C PRO A 381 -52.25 12.41 14.29
N PHE A 382 -52.32 11.45 13.34
CA PHE A 382 -52.22 9.98 13.53
C PHE A 382 -53.05 9.10 12.56
N LYS A 383 -52.37 8.02 12.15
CA LYS A 383 -52.82 6.62 11.91
C LYS A 383 -53.38 6.19 10.54
N THR A 384 -52.53 5.42 9.88
CA THR A 384 -52.77 4.34 8.90
C THR A 384 -53.50 3.13 9.50
N ILE A 385 -54.24 2.37 8.67
CA ILE A 385 -54.27 0.89 8.46
C ILE A 385 -55.60 0.43 7.77
N PRO A 386 -55.60 -0.69 6.99
CA PRO A 386 -56.35 -0.85 5.73
C PRO A 386 -57.41 -1.97 5.71
N GLY A 387 -58.08 -2.15 4.56
CA GLY A 387 -58.96 -3.29 4.25
C GLY A 387 -58.80 -3.82 2.81
N LEU A 388 -58.43 -5.11 2.70
CA LEU A 388 -58.32 -6.02 1.53
C LEU A 388 -59.68 -6.29 0.81
N PRO A 389 -59.80 -7.22 -0.17
CA PRO A 389 -58.96 -7.61 -1.34
C PRO A 389 -59.78 -7.81 -2.64
N ARG A 390 -59.13 -8.15 -3.78
CA ARG A 390 -59.43 -9.37 -4.58
C ARG A 390 -58.51 -9.53 -5.80
N HIS A 391 -58.19 -10.80 -6.05
CA HIS A 391 -57.33 -11.38 -7.08
C HIS A 391 -57.71 -11.09 -8.54
N CYS A 392 -56.70 -11.12 -9.43
CA CYS A 392 -56.74 -11.93 -10.65
C CYS A 392 -55.32 -12.18 -11.19
N HIS A 393 -54.96 -13.47 -11.34
CA HIS A 393 -53.77 -13.97 -12.02
C HIS A 393 -54.08 -14.16 -13.51
N ILE A 394 -53.21 -13.72 -14.42
CA ILE A 394 -53.07 -14.33 -15.76
C ILE A 394 -51.58 -14.40 -16.13
N HIS A 395 -51.16 -15.60 -16.50
CA HIS A 395 -49.84 -15.99 -16.98
C HIS A 395 -49.57 -15.50 -18.42
N CYS A 396 -48.37 -14.97 -18.66
CA CYS A 396 -47.81 -14.72 -19.99
C CYS A 396 -47.04 -15.96 -20.51
N LYS A 397 -47.28 -16.34 -21.77
CA LYS A 397 -46.28 -16.95 -22.66
C LYS A 397 -46.81 -16.98 -24.10
N SER A 398 -46.14 -16.27 -25.01
CA SER A 398 -45.69 -16.81 -26.31
C SER A 398 -45.03 -15.72 -27.15
N SER A 399 -43.75 -15.92 -27.42
CA SER A 399 -42.94 -15.28 -28.46
C SER A 399 -43.45 -15.63 -29.86
N CYS A 400 -43.27 -14.72 -30.83
CA CYS A 400 -42.86 -15.07 -32.20
C CYS A 400 -42.36 -13.83 -32.95
N ASP A 401 -41.09 -13.92 -33.35
CA ASP A 401 -40.41 -13.08 -34.35
C ASP A 401 -41.06 -13.18 -35.73
N SER A 402 -40.94 -12.11 -36.52
CA SER A 402 -40.88 -12.23 -37.97
C SER A 402 -40.16 -11.02 -38.59
N SER A 403 -38.88 -11.20 -38.89
CA SER A 403 -38.17 -10.50 -39.95
C SER A 403 -37.84 -11.51 -41.04
N CYS A 404 -38.14 -11.20 -42.30
CA CYS A 404 -37.46 -11.76 -43.48
C CYS A 404 -37.85 -10.96 -44.74
N ARG A 405 -36.83 -10.38 -45.37
CA ARG A 405 -36.83 -9.96 -46.79
C ARG A 405 -36.69 -11.20 -47.68
N CYS A 406 -37.17 -11.10 -48.92
CA CYS A 406 -36.84 -12.03 -49.99
C CYS A 406 -35.66 -11.49 -50.83
N LEU A 407 -34.79 -12.45 -51.18
CA LEU A 407 -33.62 -12.46 -52.09
C LEU A 407 -32.43 -11.57 -51.74
#